data_AF-A0AAN8FJJ1-F1
#
_entry.id   AF-A0AAN8FJJ1-F1
#
_cell.length_a   1.000
_cell.length_b   1.000
_cell.length_c   1.000
_cell.angle_alpha   90.00
_cell.angle_beta   90.00
_cell.angle_gamma   90.00
#
_symmetry.space_group_name_H-M   'P 1'
#
loop_
_entity.id
_entity.type
_entity.pdbx_description
1 polymer ?
#
loop_
_entity_poly.entity_id
_entity_poly.type
_entity_poly.pdbx_seq_one_letter_code
_entity_poly.pdbx_strand_id
1 'polypeptide(L)'
;MQVFGGKFNFNPQQPKPRANFDTFIQALLTVFQILTGEDWNTVMYNGIDSFGGVGTLGVIVSIYYIVLFICGNYILLNVFLAIAVDNLADADSLTNAEKEEEQQELEGEEEYDEEGEGFGDGDDRMDMEEQETGEELVTPRPRRVSELPQAAPHKPIPKASSLFILSHTNPFRVFCNKIVNHTYFTNSVLVCILVSSAMLAAEDPLEANSRRNTILNYFDYFFTTVFTIEITLKVVVFGLVFHKGSFCRNAFNLLDILVVAVSLVSFVLKSDAISVVKILRVLRVLRPLRAINRAKGLKHVVQCVIVAVKTIGNIMLVTFMLQ
;
A
#
# COMPACT_ATOMS: atom_id res chain seq x y z
N MET A 1 -31.29 -23.47 23.66
CA MET A 1 -32.33 -24.54 23.59
C MET A 1 -33.38 -24.42 24.67
N GLN A 2 -33.06 -24.50 25.96
CA GLN A 2 -34.08 -24.40 27.03
C GLN A 2 -34.92 -23.11 26.95
N VAL A 3 -34.30 -22.00 26.56
CA VAL A 3 -34.96 -20.69 26.50
C VAL A 3 -35.80 -20.52 25.22
N PHE A 4 -35.34 -21.03 24.07
CA PHE A 4 -35.86 -20.72 22.72
C PHE A 4 -36.42 -21.93 21.94
N GLY A 5 -36.23 -23.16 22.44
CA GLY A 5 -36.60 -24.37 21.73
C GLY A 5 -38.11 -24.46 21.51
N GLY A 6 -38.52 -24.69 20.27
CA GLY A 6 -39.92 -24.74 19.86
C GLY A 6 -40.62 -23.38 19.80
N LYS A 7 -39.95 -22.27 20.12
CA LYS A 7 -40.57 -20.93 20.18
C LYS A 7 -40.50 -20.15 18.87
N PHE A 8 -39.66 -20.56 17.92
CA PHE A 8 -39.51 -19.89 16.63
C PHE A 8 -40.60 -20.33 15.62
N ASN A 9 -41.86 -20.32 16.06
CA ASN A 9 -43.03 -20.70 15.27
C ASN A 9 -43.91 -19.47 15.04
N PHE A 10 -43.44 -18.52 14.21
CA PHE A 10 -44.10 -17.21 14.04
C PHE A 10 -45.35 -17.28 13.15
N ASN A 11 -45.34 -18.10 12.10
CA ASN A 11 -46.45 -18.23 11.16
C ASN A 11 -46.61 -19.70 10.73
N PRO A 12 -47.80 -20.33 10.87
CA PRO A 12 -48.05 -21.70 10.41
C PRO A 12 -47.86 -21.92 8.90
N GLN A 13 -47.90 -20.85 8.10
CA GLN A 13 -47.82 -20.90 6.63
C GLN A 13 -46.41 -20.70 6.09
N GLN A 14 -45.47 -20.24 6.94
CA GLN A 14 -44.07 -20.03 6.55
C GLN A 14 -43.18 -21.11 7.18
N PRO A 15 -42.13 -21.58 6.47
CA PRO A 15 -41.16 -22.47 7.06
C PRO A 15 -40.47 -21.79 8.24
N LYS A 16 -40.17 -22.56 9.29
CA LYS A 16 -39.42 -22.06 10.45
C LYS A 16 -38.07 -21.49 9.99
N PRO A 17 -37.55 -20.45 10.66
CA PRO A 17 -36.20 -19.97 10.40
C PRO A 17 -35.18 -21.11 10.51
N ARG A 18 -34.22 -21.16 9.58
CA ARG A 18 -33.17 -22.17 9.59
C ARG A 18 -32.32 -22.07 10.86
N ALA A 19 -31.95 -20.85 11.25
CA ALA A 19 -31.30 -20.55 12.53
C ALA A 19 -32.33 -20.59 13.67
N ASN A 20 -32.42 -21.74 14.34
CA ASN A 20 -33.33 -21.98 15.46
C ASN A 20 -32.68 -22.85 16.54
N PHE A 21 -33.40 -23.04 17.63
CA PHE A 21 -32.90 -23.77 18.81
C PHE A 21 -33.72 -25.04 19.12
N ASP A 22 -34.34 -25.65 18.09
CA ASP A 22 -35.24 -26.81 18.25
C ASP A 22 -34.46 -28.12 18.50
N THR A 23 -33.30 -28.29 17.85
CA THR A 23 -32.43 -29.46 18.03
C THR A 23 -31.04 -29.03 18.49
N PHE A 24 -30.31 -29.96 19.12
CA PHE A 24 -28.95 -29.69 19.60
C PHE A 24 -28.01 -29.21 18.49
N ILE A 25 -27.98 -29.91 17.35
CA ILE A 25 -27.11 -29.56 16.23
C ILE A 25 -27.50 -28.22 15.62
N GLN A 26 -28.80 -27.94 15.45
CA GLN A 26 -29.24 -26.65 14.90
C GLN A 26 -28.95 -25.50 15.87
N ALA A 27 -29.11 -25.72 17.17
CA ALA A 27 -28.75 -24.75 18.19
C ALA A 27 -27.24 -24.48 18.21
N LEU A 28 -26.42 -25.52 18.08
CA LEU A 28 -24.96 -25.40 17.98
C LEU A 28 -24.55 -24.58 16.75
N LEU A 29 -25.12 -24.88 15.58
CA LEU A 29 -24.88 -24.12 14.35
C LEU A 29 -25.35 -22.66 14.47
N THR A 30 -26.49 -22.43 15.13
CA THR A 30 -27.02 -21.08 15.35
C THR A 30 -26.12 -20.28 16.32
N VAL A 31 -25.60 -20.91 17.37
CA VAL A 31 -24.60 -20.28 18.25
C VAL A 31 -23.31 -20.01 17.49
N PHE A 32 -22.84 -20.94 16.66
CA PHE A 32 -21.67 -20.73 15.82
C PHE A 32 -21.86 -19.55 14.86
N GLN A 33 -23.00 -19.46 14.17
CA GLN A 33 -23.36 -18.32 13.33
C GLN A 33 -23.35 -16.98 14.10
N ILE A 34 -23.83 -16.97 15.35
CA ILE A 34 -23.77 -15.76 16.19
C ILE A 34 -22.32 -15.39 16.51
N LEU A 35 -21.47 -16.39 16.80
CA LEU A 35 -20.05 -16.19 17.08
C LEU A 35 -19.24 -15.77 15.84
N THR A 36 -19.64 -16.15 14.63
CA THR A 36 -19.02 -15.62 13.40
C THR A 36 -19.46 -14.18 13.09
N GLY A 37 -20.52 -13.70 13.75
CA GLY A 37 -21.11 -12.38 13.54
C GLY A 37 -21.95 -12.27 12.27
N GLU A 38 -22.29 -13.39 11.65
CA GLU A 38 -23.15 -13.43 10.47
C GLU A 38 -24.63 -13.43 10.86
N ASP A 39 -25.38 -12.39 10.46
CA ASP A 39 -26.84 -12.29 10.69
C ASP A 39 -27.30 -12.56 12.15
N TRP A 40 -26.43 -12.31 13.14
CA TRP A 40 -26.71 -12.54 14.56
C TRP A 40 -27.86 -11.67 15.07
N ASN A 41 -28.02 -10.47 14.49
CA ASN A 41 -29.12 -9.55 14.76
C ASN A 41 -30.46 -10.15 14.33
N THR A 42 -30.52 -10.85 13.20
CA THR A 42 -31.72 -11.54 12.72
C THR A 42 -32.14 -12.65 13.68
N VAL A 43 -31.18 -13.43 14.19
CA VAL A 43 -31.46 -14.46 15.20
C VAL A 43 -31.95 -13.83 16.51
N MET A 44 -31.37 -12.70 16.91
CA MET A 44 -31.81 -11.93 18.07
C MET A 44 -33.23 -11.39 17.90
N TYR A 45 -33.58 -10.83 16.73
CA TYR A 45 -34.92 -10.32 16.44
C TYR A 45 -35.97 -11.43 16.52
N ASN A 46 -35.70 -12.59 15.90
CA ASN A 46 -36.53 -13.79 16.06
C ASN A 46 -36.65 -14.20 17.54
N GLY A 47 -35.56 -14.09 18.31
CA GLY A 47 -35.54 -14.28 19.75
C GLY A 47 -36.54 -13.38 20.47
N ILE A 48 -36.50 -12.07 20.22
CA ILE A 48 -37.38 -11.07 20.85
C ILE A 48 -38.84 -11.30 20.45
N ASP A 49 -39.10 -11.54 19.18
CA ASP A 49 -40.45 -11.77 18.65
C ASP A 49 -41.08 -13.03 19.24
N SER A 50 -40.27 -14.05 19.56
CA SER A 50 -40.76 -15.29 20.19
C SER A 50 -41.27 -15.10 21.64
N PHE A 51 -41.00 -13.93 22.24
CA PHE A 51 -41.47 -13.53 23.58
C PHE A 51 -42.44 -12.33 23.53
N GLY A 52 -43.08 -12.09 22.38
CA GLY A 52 -44.09 -11.04 22.21
C GLY A 52 -43.55 -9.71 21.70
N GLY A 53 -42.30 -9.68 21.22
CA GLY A 53 -41.73 -8.54 20.52
C GLY A 53 -41.14 -7.46 21.44
N VAL A 54 -40.84 -6.30 20.84
CA VAL A 54 -40.13 -5.19 21.51
C VAL A 54 -41.00 -4.46 22.55
N GLY A 55 -42.32 -4.54 22.43
CA GLY A 55 -43.25 -3.89 23.36
C GLY A 55 -43.44 -4.62 24.70
N THR A 56 -42.88 -5.82 24.85
CA THR A 56 -43.05 -6.68 26.05
C THR A 56 -41.70 -6.96 26.73
N LEU A 57 -41.69 -7.83 27.72
CA LEU A 57 -40.46 -8.35 28.34
C LEU A 57 -39.56 -9.13 27.35
N GLY A 58 -40.00 -9.35 26.11
CA GLY A 58 -39.19 -9.96 25.05
C GLY A 58 -37.89 -9.22 24.76
N VAL A 59 -37.81 -7.91 25.00
CA VAL A 59 -36.55 -7.14 24.84
C VAL A 59 -35.43 -7.67 25.73
N ILE A 60 -35.73 -8.21 26.91
CA ILE A 60 -34.71 -8.73 27.85
C ILE A 60 -33.93 -9.90 27.22
N VAL A 61 -34.53 -10.62 26.29
CA VAL A 61 -33.89 -11.68 25.50
C VAL A 61 -32.69 -11.16 24.72
N SER A 62 -32.69 -9.90 24.26
CA SER A 62 -31.56 -9.30 23.55
C SER A 62 -30.26 -9.35 24.36
N ILE A 63 -30.35 -9.28 25.70
CA ILE A 63 -29.19 -9.31 26.60
C ILE A 63 -28.43 -10.63 26.43
N TYR A 64 -29.13 -11.76 26.28
CA TYR A 64 -28.49 -13.05 26.05
C TYR A 64 -27.63 -13.02 24.78
N TYR A 65 -28.16 -12.52 23.67
CA TYR A 65 -27.45 -12.46 22.40
C TYR A 65 -26.28 -11.47 22.43
N ILE A 66 -26.45 -10.31 23.08
CA ILE A 66 -25.38 -9.32 23.27
C ILE A 66 -24.24 -9.88 24.11
N VAL A 67 -24.56 -10.53 25.24
CA VAL A 67 -23.56 -11.15 26.12
C VAL A 67 -22.86 -12.30 25.39
N LEU A 68 -23.61 -13.16 24.70
CA LEU A 68 -23.05 -14.25 23.90
C LEU A 68 -22.09 -13.73 22.82
N PHE A 69 -22.48 -12.67 22.09
CA PHE A 69 -21.66 -12.07 21.05
C PHE A 69 -20.38 -11.45 21.61
N ILE A 70 -20.49 -10.62 22.65
CA ILE A 70 -19.33 -9.92 23.24
C ILE A 70 -18.38 -10.93 23.91
N CYS A 71 -18.89 -11.75 24.84
CA CYS A 71 -18.05 -12.69 25.58
C CYS A 71 -17.51 -13.79 24.65
N GLY A 72 -18.34 -14.30 23.73
CA GLY A 72 -17.94 -15.32 22.78
C GLY A 72 -16.83 -14.85 21.85
N ASN A 73 -16.99 -13.66 21.24
CA ASN A 73 -15.96 -13.12 20.35
C ASN A 73 -14.71 -12.68 21.10
N TYR A 74 -14.84 -12.21 22.34
CA TYR A 74 -13.68 -11.92 23.18
C TYR A 74 -12.85 -13.18 23.45
N ILE A 75 -13.51 -14.29 23.81
CA ILE A 75 -12.83 -15.57 24.03
C ILE A 75 -12.21 -16.07 22.72
N LEU A 76 -12.98 -16.10 21.63
CA LEU A 76 -12.48 -16.55 20.32
C LEU A 76 -11.29 -15.73 19.83
N LEU A 77 -11.37 -14.40 19.92
CA LEU A 77 -10.29 -13.53 19.48
C LEU A 77 -9.04 -13.71 20.35
N ASN A 78 -9.17 -13.86 21.66
CA ASN A 78 -8.03 -14.09 22.53
C ASN A 78 -7.39 -15.46 22.31
N VAL A 79 -8.18 -16.51 22.11
CA VAL A 79 -7.66 -17.85 21.81
C VAL A 79 -6.98 -17.85 20.44
N PHE A 80 -7.61 -17.27 19.42
CA PHE A 80 -7.04 -17.17 18.08
C PHE A 80 -5.75 -16.34 18.08
N LEU A 81 -5.74 -15.18 18.73
CA LEU A 81 -4.58 -14.32 18.83
C LEU A 81 -3.43 -15.02 19.55
N ALA A 82 -3.71 -15.70 20.68
CA ALA A 82 -2.68 -16.46 21.40
C ALA A 82 -2.05 -17.52 20.49
N ILE A 83 -2.87 -18.37 19.85
CA ILE A 83 -2.39 -19.41 18.95
C ILE A 83 -1.63 -18.82 17.76
N ALA A 84 -2.12 -17.74 17.16
CA ALA A 84 -1.48 -17.12 16.00
C ALA A 84 -0.15 -16.46 16.36
N VAL A 85 -0.07 -15.76 17.50
CA VAL A 85 1.15 -15.11 17.97
C VAL A 85 2.19 -16.15 18.34
N ASP A 86 1.81 -17.20 19.07
CA ASP A 86 2.74 -18.25 19.48
C ASP A 86 3.31 -18.98 18.24
N ASN A 87 2.44 -19.40 17.31
CA ASN A 87 2.90 -20.07 16.09
C ASN A 87 3.73 -19.16 15.17
N LEU A 88 3.41 -17.86 15.09
CA LEU A 88 4.17 -16.92 14.27
C LEU A 88 5.54 -16.64 14.91
N ALA A 89 5.60 -16.51 16.23
CA ALA A 89 6.86 -16.32 16.96
C ALA A 89 7.77 -17.55 16.82
N ASP A 90 7.21 -18.76 16.93
CA ASP A 90 7.96 -20.00 16.72
C ASP A 90 8.48 -20.09 15.28
N ALA A 91 7.66 -19.79 14.28
CA ALA A 91 8.07 -19.78 12.87
C ALA A 91 9.15 -18.73 12.56
N ASP A 92 9.03 -17.52 13.10
CA ASP A 92 10.04 -16.46 12.94
C ASP A 92 11.37 -16.86 13.60
N SER A 93 11.34 -17.56 14.74
CA SER A 93 12.55 -18.03 15.42
C SER A 93 13.29 -19.11 14.63
N LEU A 94 12.57 -20.09 14.07
CA LEU A 94 13.14 -21.14 13.22
C LEU A 94 13.76 -20.55 11.95
N THR A 95 13.03 -19.63 11.29
CA THR A 95 13.51 -18.99 10.06
C THR A 95 14.78 -18.16 10.30
N ASN A 96 14.94 -17.56 11.48
CA ASN A 96 16.15 -16.81 11.81
C ASN A 96 17.32 -17.74 12.15
N ALA A 97 17.06 -18.86 12.83
CA ALA A 97 18.08 -19.88 13.10
C ALA A 97 18.62 -20.51 11.80
N GLU A 98 17.74 -20.86 10.85
CA GLU A 98 18.15 -21.39 9.53
C GLU A 98 19.02 -20.39 8.76
N LYS A 99 18.68 -19.09 8.79
CA LYS A 99 19.51 -18.06 8.16
C LYS A 99 20.85 -17.88 8.85
N GLU A 100 20.91 -17.97 10.18
CA GLU A 100 22.16 -17.90 10.93
C GLU A 100 23.07 -19.10 10.62
N GLU A 101 22.51 -20.30 10.47
CA GLU A 101 23.24 -21.50 10.05
C GLU A 101 23.75 -21.37 8.60
N GLU A 102 22.91 -20.97 7.64
CA GLU A 102 23.32 -20.72 6.25
C GLU A 102 24.42 -19.65 6.16
N GLN A 103 24.33 -18.59 6.96
CA GLN A 103 25.34 -17.52 7.00
C GLN A 103 26.68 -18.05 7.53
N GLN A 104 26.66 -18.90 8.56
CA GLN A 104 27.87 -19.53 9.12
C GLN A 104 28.52 -20.52 8.15
N GLU A 105 27.71 -21.26 7.37
CA GLU A 105 28.24 -22.15 6.33
C GLU A 105 28.95 -21.35 5.22
N LEU A 106 28.36 -20.23 4.79
CA LEU A 106 28.97 -19.35 3.78
C LEU A 106 30.26 -18.67 4.27
N GLU A 107 30.26 -18.17 5.51
CA GLU A 107 31.48 -17.59 6.11
C GLU A 107 32.59 -18.65 6.26
N GLY A 108 32.23 -19.89 6.58
CA GLY A 108 33.16 -21.01 6.60
C GLY A 108 33.75 -21.30 5.21
N GLU A 109 32.92 -21.39 4.16
CA GLU A 109 33.40 -21.62 2.79
C GLU A 109 34.33 -20.50 2.28
N GLU A 110 34.04 -19.23 2.58
CA GLU A 110 34.92 -18.11 2.23
C GLU A 110 36.27 -18.17 2.96
N GLU A 111 36.31 -18.58 4.23
CA GLU A 111 37.55 -18.76 5.00
C GLU A 111 38.40 -19.92 4.45
N TYR A 112 37.78 -21.03 4.03
CA TYR A 112 38.48 -22.16 3.40
C TYR A 112 39.05 -21.81 2.01
N ASP A 113 38.36 -20.99 1.21
CA ASP A 113 38.86 -20.53 -0.09
C ASP A 113 40.00 -19.52 0.05
N GLU A 114 39.97 -18.61 1.05
CA GLU A 114 41.10 -17.72 1.37
C GLU A 114 42.33 -18.49 1.86
N GLU A 115 42.16 -19.53 2.68
CA GLU A 115 43.28 -20.40 3.10
C GLU A 115 43.78 -21.30 1.96
N GLY A 116 42.92 -21.65 0.99
CA GLY A 116 43.24 -22.47 -0.18
C GLY A 116 44.10 -21.79 -1.24
N GLU A 117 44.03 -20.45 -1.36
CA GLU A 117 44.91 -19.66 -2.24
C GLU A 117 46.20 -19.16 -1.53
N GLY A 118 46.51 -19.66 -0.34
CA GLY A 118 47.67 -19.27 0.47
C GLY A 118 49.05 -19.84 0.06
N PHE A 119 49.22 -20.35 -1.16
CA PHE A 119 50.54 -20.79 -1.68
C PHE A 119 50.75 -20.40 -3.16
N GLY A 120 50.89 -19.10 -3.41
CA GLY A 120 51.31 -18.53 -4.69
C GLY A 120 52.15 -17.27 -4.47
N ASP A 121 53.45 -17.40 -4.70
CA ASP A 121 54.53 -16.42 -4.57
C ASP A 121 54.29 -15.06 -5.25
N GLY A 122 54.85 -13.99 -4.65
CA GLY A 122 55.31 -12.81 -5.40
C GLY A 122 54.45 -11.54 -5.36
N ASP A 123 54.87 -10.60 -4.51
CA ASP A 123 55.05 -9.17 -4.79
C ASP A 123 54.20 -8.53 -5.91
N ASP A 124 53.18 -7.76 -5.53
CA ASP A 124 52.89 -6.45 -6.14
C ASP A 124 51.85 -5.72 -5.29
N ARG A 125 52.31 -4.72 -4.52
CA ARG A 125 51.41 -3.73 -3.90
C ARG A 125 50.83 -2.84 -5.01
N MET A 126 49.59 -3.11 -5.41
CA MET A 126 48.75 -2.13 -6.10
C MET A 126 47.78 -1.48 -5.10
N ASP A 127 47.92 -0.17 -4.94
CA ASP A 127 46.99 0.70 -4.21
C ASP A 127 45.56 0.55 -4.77
N MET A 128 44.66 -0.07 -4.01
CA MET A 128 43.22 0.02 -4.25
C MET A 128 42.65 1.18 -3.44
N GLU A 129 42.06 2.12 -4.16
CA GLU A 129 41.28 3.23 -3.63
C GLU A 129 40.20 2.73 -2.66
N GLU A 130 40.26 3.19 -1.41
CA GLU A 130 39.19 3.06 -0.43
C GLU A 130 37.89 3.66 -0.99
N GLN A 131 36.97 2.80 -1.41
CA GLN A 131 35.58 3.17 -1.56
C GLN A 131 34.97 3.24 -0.16
N GLU A 132 34.73 4.46 0.34
CA GLU A 132 33.92 4.71 1.54
C GLU A 132 32.49 4.16 1.34
N THR A 133 32.30 2.86 1.57
CA THR A 133 31.00 2.28 1.94
C THR A 133 30.85 2.47 3.43
N GLY A 134 30.06 3.47 3.82
CA GLY A 134 29.80 3.78 5.22
C GLY A 134 29.33 2.54 6.00
N GLU A 135 30.15 2.11 6.94
CA GLU A 135 29.81 1.13 7.97
C GLU A 135 28.58 1.59 8.74
N GLU A 136 27.45 0.90 8.58
CA GLU A 136 26.40 0.94 9.59
C GLU A 136 26.85 0.07 10.78
N LEU A 137 27.51 0.72 11.75
CA LEU A 137 27.69 0.16 13.09
C LEU A 137 26.33 -0.27 13.66
N VAL A 138 26.08 -1.58 13.68
CA VAL A 138 24.91 -2.19 14.32
C VAL A 138 25.03 -1.99 15.83
N THR A 139 24.43 -0.92 16.34
CA THR A 139 24.27 -0.73 17.79
C THR A 139 22.97 -1.41 18.25
N PRO A 140 22.94 -2.15 19.38
CA PRO A 140 21.74 -2.85 19.90
C PRO A 140 20.57 -1.93 20.31
N ARG A 141 20.69 -0.62 20.12
CA ARG A 141 19.71 0.39 20.55
C ARG A 141 19.17 1.13 19.33
N PRO A 142 17.84 1.23 19.14
CA PRO A 142 17.31 2.07 18.08
C PRO A 142 17.76 3.52 18.31
N ARG A 143 18.58 4.06 17.40
CA ARG A 143 18.99 5.47 17.43
C ARG A 143 17.75 6.37 17.40
N ARG A 144 17.74 7.40 18.24
CA ARG A 144 16.64 8.39 18.26
C ARG A 144 16.65 9.10 16.90
N VAL A 145 15.51 9.15 16.20
CA VAL A 145 15.38 9.77 14.86
C VAL A 145 15.88 11.23 14.77
N SER A 146 16.09 11.90 15.91
CA SER A 146 16.71 13.22 16.00
C SER A 146 18.23 13.24 15.79
N GLU A 147 18.90 12.09 15.88
CA GLU A 147 20.37 11.93 15.82
C GLU A 147 20.88 11.49 14.45
N LEU A 148 19.98 11.24 13.49
CA LEU A 148 20.37 11.07 12.09
C LEU A 148 20.95 12.40 11.59
N PRO A 149 22.16 12.43 11.01
CA PRO A 149 22.66 13.60 10.31
C PRO A 149 21.58 14.04 9.32
N GLN A 150 21.06 15.26 9.50
CA GLN A 150 20.07 15.82 8.59
C GLN A 150 20.74 15.93 7.22
N ALA A 151 20.50 14.94 6.36
CA ALA A 151 21.00 14.92 4.99
C ALA A 151 20.62 16.26 4.35
N ALA A 152 21.63 16.98 3.87
CA ALA A 152 21.51 18.34 3.37
C ALA A 152 20.26 18.49 2.48
N PRO A 153 19.48 19.58 2.63
CA PRO A 153 18.15 19.72 1.99
C PRO A 153 18.21 19.80 0.46
N HIS A 154 19.39 19.83 -0.15
CA HIS A 154 19.60 20.09 -1.56
C HIS A 154 20.15 18.84 -2.26
N LYS A 155 19.31 18.17 -3.05
CA LYS A 155 19.75 17.03 -3.88
C LYS A 155 20.80 17.56 -4.88
N PRO A 156 22.07 17.10 -4.82
CA PRO A 156 23.11 17.64 -5.68
C PRO A 156 22.82 17.34 -7.15
N ILE A 157 23.23 18.25 -8.04
CA ILE A 157 23.09 18.08 -9.49
C ILE A 157 23.92 16.84 -9.88
N PRO A 158 23.35 15.86 -10.60
CA PRO A 158 24.12 14.72 -11.08
C PRO A 158 25.29 15.21 -11.95
N LYS A 159 26.52 14.76 -11.66
CA LYS A 159 27.75 15.14 -12.40
C LYS A 159 27.71 14.79 -13.90
N ALA A 160 26.82 13.88 -14.31
CA ALA A 160 26.62 13.49 -15.70
C ALA A 160 25.85 14.53 -16.52
N SER A 161 26.14 14.62 -17.83
CA SER A 161 25.42 15.47 -18.78
C SER A 161 23.98 14.99 -18.96
N SER A 162 22.99 15.88 -18.82
CA SER A 162 21.60 15.56 -19.10
C SER A 162 21.33 15.62 -20.61
N LEU A 163 20.56 14.64 -21.13
CA LEU A 163 20.15 14.56 -22.54
C LEU A 163 21.30 14.62 -23.57
N PHE A 164 22.52 14.23 -23.17
CA PHE A 164 23.75 14.27 -23.99
C PHE A 164 24.19 15.67 -24.49
N ILE A 165 23.45 16.75 -24.18
CA ILE A 165 23.71 18.11 -24.69
C ILE A 165 23.98 19.11 -23.55
N LEU A 166 23.46 18.85 -22.34
CA LEU A 166 23.52 19.79 -21.22
C LEU A 166 24.54 19.34 -20.16
N SER A 167 25.76 19.88 -20.27
CA SER A 167 26.80 19.70 -19.24
C SER A 167 26.34 20.23 -17.87
N HIS A 168 26.95 19.73 -16.79
CA HIS A 168 26.66 20.09 -15.40
C HIS A 168 26.89 21.60 -15.09
N THR A 169 27.63 22.29 -15.95
CA THR A 169 27.97 23.72 -15.85
C THR A 169 27.02 24.65 -16.60
N ASN A 170 26.03 24.13 -17.35
CA ASN A 170 25.16 24.99 -18.16
C ASN A 170 24.26 25.88 -17.25
N PRO A 171 24.25 27.22 -17.42
CA PRO A 171 23.46 28.13 -16.59
C PRO A 171 21.97 27.82 -16.62
N PHE A 172 21.44 27.32 -17.74
CA PHE A 172 20.04 26.89 -17.86
C PHE A 172 19.72 25.72 -16.94
N ARG A 173 20.61 24.71 -16.86
CA ARG A 173 20.43 23.54 -15.98
C ARG A 173 20.53 23.92 -14.50
N VAL A 174 21.46 24.80 -14.15
CA VAL A 174 21.60 25.34 -12.79
C VAL A 174 20.37 26.15 -12.38
N PHE A 175 19.84 26.97 -13.30
CA PHE A 175 18.60 27.72 -13.08
C PHE A 175 17.39 26.80 -12.90
N CYS A 176 17.20 25.80 -13.77
CA CYS A 176 16.14 24.80 -13.62
C CYS A 176 16.27 24.03 -12.30
N ASN A 177 17.49 23.69 -11.87
CA ASN A 177 17.71 23.03 -10.59
C ASN A 177 17.29 23.93 -9.40
N LYS A 178 17.60 25.23 -9.47
CA LYS A 178 17.16 26.21 -8.46
C LYS A 178 15.64 26.31 -8.39
N ILE A 179 14.94 26.28 -9.54
CA ILE A 179 13.47 26.28 -9.60
C ILE A 179 12.89 24.99 -9.02
N VAL A 180 13.39 23.82 -9.45
CA VAL A 180 12.85 22.51 -9.07
C VAL A 180 13.02 22.25 -7.57
N ASN A 181 14.13 22.70 -6.97
CA ASN A 181 14.39 22.57 -5.54
C ASN A 181 13.73 23.67 -4.69
N HIS A 182 13.10 24.67 -5.30
CA HIS A 182 12.44 25.74 -4.56
C HIS A 182 11.21 25.21 -3.83
N THR A 183 11.08 25.55 -2.54
CA THR A 183 9.98 25.07 -1.67
C THR A 183 8.61 25.49 -2.20
N TYR A 184 8.49 26.73 -2.71
CA TYR A 184 7.23 27.21 -3.29
C TYR A 184 6.85 26.45 -4.57
N PHE A 185 7.82 26.05 -5.38
CA PHE A 185 7.56 25.25 -6.58
C PHE A 185 7.08 23.83 -6.22
N THR A 186 7.70 23.23 -5.20
CA THR A 186 7.29 21.91 -4.72
C THR A 186 5.89 21.94 -4.09
N ASN A 187 5.61 22.97 -3.27
CA ASN A 187 4.30 23.13 -2.63
C ASN A 187 3.19 23.48 -3.65
N SER A 188 3.49 24.31 -4.67
CA SER A 188 2.50 24.66 -5.70
C SER A 188 2.09 23.44 -6.52
N VAL A 189 3.04 22.58 -6.89
CA VAL A 189 2.76 21.31 -7.58
C VAL A 189 1.92 20.38 -6.70
N LEU A 190 2.22 20.29 -5.40
CA LEU A 190 1.43 19.49 -4.47
C LEU A 190 -0.02 19.98 -4.38
N VAL A 191 -0.24 21.29 -4.25
CA VAL A 191 -1.57 21.89 -4.27
C VAL A 191 -2.29 21.60 -5.59
N CYS A 192 -1.58 21.71 -6.73
CA CYS A 192 -2.15 21.36 -8.03
C CYS A 192 -2.57 19.89 -8.11
N ILE A 193 -1.80 18.95 -7.55
CA ILE A 193 -2.18 17.52 -7.48
C ILE A 193 -3.45 17.35 -6.65
N LEU A 194 -3.54 17.98 -5.49
CA LEU A 194 -4.72 17.89 -4.62
C LEU A 194 -5.97 18.47 -5.29
N VAL A 195 -5.88 19.67 -5.87
CA VAL A 195 -7.00 20.31 -6.57
C VAL A 195 -7.40 19.52 -7.81
N SER A 196 -6.43 19.05 -8.61
CA SER A 196 -6.72 18.19 -9.78
C SER A 196 -7.41 16.89 -9.39
N SER A 197 -7.08 16.32 -8.23
CA SER A 197 -7.70 15.09 -7.73
C SER A 197 -9.13 15.34 -7.24
N ALA A 198 -9.35 16.45 -6.52
CA ALA A 198 -10.69 16.86 -6.10
C ALA A 198 -11.62 17.14 -7.29
N MET A 199 -11.09 17.73 -8.37
CA MET A 199 -11.85 17.96 -9.60
C MET A 199 -12.25 16.68 -10.32
N LEU A 200 -11.42 15.63 -10.27
CA LEU A 200 -11.79 14.32 -10.79
C LEU A 200 -12.94 13.70 -10.00
N ALA A 201 -12.96 13.86 -8.68
CA ALA A 201 -14.06 13.41 -7.83
C ALA A 201 -15.37 14.20 -8.06
N ALA A 202 -15.27 15.43 -8.58
CA ALA A 202 -16.41 16.27 -8.91
C ALA A 202 -16.99 16.00 -10.32
N GLU A 203 -16.37 15.12 -11.11
CA GLU A 203 -16.86 14.74 -12.45
C GLU A 203 -18.23 14.04 -12.35
N ASP A 204 -19.15 14.39 -13.24
CA ASP A 204 -20.45 13.72 -13.31
C ASP A 204 -20.35 12.45 -14.15
N PRO A 205 -20.60 11.25 -13.59
CA PRO A 205 -20.60 10.03 -14.39
C PRO A 205 -21.83 9.89 -15.29
N LEU A 206 -22.94 10.57 -14.98
CA LEU A 206 -24.22 10.43 -15.71
C LEU A 206 -24.28 11.33 -16.94
N GLU A 207 -23.78 12.57 -16.82
CA GLU A 207 -23.88 13.57 -17.88
C GLU A 207 -22.51 14.10 -18.33
N ALA A 208 -21.95 13.44 -19.36
CA ALA A 208 -20.64 13.78 -19.91
C ALA A 208 -20.55 15.22 -20.48
N ASN A 209 -21.65 15.76 -21.01
CA ASN A 209 -21.70 17.10 -21.63
C ASN A 209 -22.23 18.19 -20.69
N SER A 210 -22.37 17.90 -19.39
CA SER A 210 -22.82 18.90 -18.42
C SER A 210 -21.88 20.12 -18.40
N ARG A 211 -22.43 21.30 -18.08
CA ARG A 211 -21.64 22.54 -17.93
C ARG A 211 -20.51 22.36 -16.91
N ARG A 212 -20.77 21.61 -15.84
CA ARG A 212 -19.78 21.22 -14.83
C ARG A 212 -18.61 20.47 -15.47
N ASN A 213 -18.90 19.42 -16.25
CA ASN A 213 -17.85 18.63 -16.87
C ASN A 213 -17.05 19.40 -17.93
N THR A 214 -17.71 20.30 -18.67
CA THR A 214 -17.01 21.21 -19.58
C THR A 214 -16.00 22.10 -18.85
N ILE A 215 -16.37 22.67 -17.69
CA ILE A 215 -15.46 23.47 -16.87
C ILE A 215 -14.32 22.61 -16.30
N LEU A 216 -14.63 21.42 -15.81
CA LEU A 216 -13.63 20.47 -15.29
C LEU A 216 -12.60 20.09 -16.36
N ASN A 217 -13.04 19.90 -17.62
CA ASN A 217 -12.14 19.64 -18.75
C ASN A 217 -11.16 20.79 -19.01
N TYR A 218 -11.56 22.06 -18.86
CA TYR A 218 -10.63 23.18 -18.98
C TYR A 218 -9.56 23.17 -17.90
N PHE A 219 -9.95 22.89 -16.65
CA PHE A 219 -8.99 22.74 -15.57
C PHE A 219 -8.08 21.52 -15.76
N ASP A 220 -8.59 20.44 -16.35
CA ASP A 220 -7.79 19.26 -16.68
C ASP A 220 -6.63 19.60 -17.64
N TYR A 221 -6.90 20.44 -18.65
CA TYR A 221 -5.87 20.96 -19.55
C TYR A 221 -4.87 21.85 -18.84
N PHE A 222 -5.33 22.72 -17.94
CA PHE A 222 -4.46 23.58 -17.14
C PHE A 222 -3.51 22.74 -16.28
N PHE A 223 -4.01 21.79 -15.50
CA PHE A 223 -3.18 20.95 -14.62
C PHE A 223 -2.23 20.05 -15.41
N THR A 224 -2.69 19.44 -16.51
CA THR A 224 -1.82 18.63 -17.38
C THR A 224 -0.66 19.44 -17.92
N THR A 225 -0.90 20.70 -18.31
CA THR A 225 0.16 21.62 -18.77
C THR A 225 1.16 21.93 -17.66
N VAL A 226 0.68 22.27 -16.46
CA VAL A 226 1.54 22.54 -15.28
C VAL A 226 2.42 21.32 -14.96
N PHE A 227 1.85 20.12 -14.95
CA PHE A 227 2.59 18.87 -14.70
C PHE A 227 3.57 18.52 -15.82
N THR A 228 3.23 18.82 -17.06
CA THR A 228 4.15 18.64 -18.20
C THR A 228 5.37 19.54 -18.05
N ILE A 229 5.18 20.80 -17.67
CA ILE A 229 6.28 21.74 -17.40
C ILE A 229 7.13 21.24 -16.24
N GLU A 230 6.51 20.81 -15.15
CA GLU A 230 7.21 20.25 -13.99
C GLU A 230 8.12 19.06 -14.36
N ILE A 231 7.60 18.10 -15.10
CA ILE A 231 8.36 16.92 -15.51
C ILE A 231 9.45 17.30 -16.51
N THR A 232 9.17 18.20 -17.44
CA THR A 232 10.19 18.68 -18.39
C THR A 232 11.35 19.35 -17.65
N LEU A 233 11.07 20.22 -16.67
CA LEU A 233 12.10 20.84 -15.82
C LEU A 233 12.93 19.78 -15.06
N LYS A 234 12.28 18.77 -14.48
CA LYS A 234 12.97 17.66 -13.78
C LYS A 234 13.83 16.83 -14.73
N VAL A 235 13.35 16.52 -15.92
CA VAL A 235 14.09 15.76 -16.94
C VAL A 235 15.33 16.53 -17.41
N VAL A 236 15.23 17.85 -17.58
CA VAL A 236 16.38 18.73 -17.90
C VAL A 236 17.44 18.71 -16.80
N VAL A 237 17.02 18.67 -15.52
CA VAL A 237 17.95 18.67 -14.36
C VAL A 237 18.62 17.31 -14.14
N PHE A 238 17.83 16.24 -14.11
CA PHE A 238 18.27 14.89 -13.70
C PHE A 238 18.63 13.96 -14.87
N GLY A 239 18.23 14.30 -16.11
CA GLY A 239 18.45 13.47 -17.30
C GLY A 239 17.48 12.30 -17.42
N LEU A 240 17.27 11.82 -18.66
CA LEU A 240 16.21 10.87 -19.00
C LEU A 240 16.53 9.42 -18.55
N VAL A 241 17.58 8.78 -19.08
CA VAL A 241 17.78 7.30 -18.91
C VAL A 241 19.23 6.85 -18.65
N PHE A 242 20.26 7.55 -19.14
CA PHE A 242 21.60 6.95 -19.33
C PHE A 242 22.60 7.09 -18.16
N HIS A 243 22.19 7.42 -16.93
CA HIS A 243 23.11 7.61 -15.78
C HIS A 243 22.57 6.94 -14.50
N LYS A 244 23.47 6.55 -13.58
CA LYS A 244 23.13 5.93 -12.28
C LYS A 244 22.19 6.79 -11.40
N GLY A 245 22.01 8.08 -11.72
CA GLY A 245 21.06 9.02 -11.08
C GLY A 245 19.91 9.52 -11.98
N SER A 246 19.65 8.88 -13.13
CA SER A 246 18.63 9.30 -14.10
C SER A 246 17.21 9.24 -13.56
N PHE A 247 16.37 10.14 -14.05
CA PHE A 247 15.01 10.35 -13.57
C PHE A 247 14.13 9.09 -13.66
N CYS A 248 14.26 8.29 -14.73
CA CYS A 248 13.45 7.10 -14.98
C CYS A 248 13.83 5.86 -14.15
N ARG A 249 14.97 5.87 -13.43
CA ARG A 249 15.42 4.72 -12.62
C ARG A 249 14.69 4.61 -11.28
N ASN A 250 13.99 5.68 -10.88
CA ASN A 250 13.12 5.69 -9.70
C ASN A 250 11.68 5.36 -10.10
N ALA A 251 11.13 4.26 -9.59
CA ALA A 251 9.77 3.80 -9.88
C ALA A 251 8.70 4.89 -9.64
N PHE A 252 8.86 5.73 -8.62
CA PHE A 252 7.92 6.82 -8.33
C PHE A 252 7.98 7.96 -9.35
N ASN A 253 9.14 8.21 -9.93
CA ASN A 253 9.30 9.19 -11.02
C ASN A 253 8.78 8.63 -12.35
N LEU A 254 8.87 7.31 -12.55
CA LEU A 254 8.28 6.62 -13.69
C LEU A 254 6.75 6.72 -13.67
N LEU A 255 6.13 6.59 -12.50
CA LEU A 255 4.69 6.82 -12.32
C LEU A 255 4.31 8.25 -12.75
N ASP A 256 5.05 9.25 -12.29
CA ASP A 256 4.82 10.65 -12.69
C ASP A 256 4.87 10.85 -14.22
N ILE A 257 5.86 10.23 -14.90
CA ILE A 257 5.97 10.27 -16.37
C ILE A 257 4.79 9.57 -17.02
N LEU A 258 4.44 8.36 -16.55
CA LEU A 258 3.33 7.58 -17.11
C LEU A 258 2.03 8.37 -17.06
N VAL A 259 1.73 8.99 -15.92
CA VAL A 259 0.50 9.78 -15.73
C VAL A 259 0.46 10.99 -16.67
N VAL A 260 1.58 11.71 -16.85
CA VAL A 260 1.66 12.84 -17.78
C VAL A 260 1.56 12.37 -19.23
N ALA A 261 2.26 11.28 -19.60
CA ALA A 261 2.24 10.72 -20.93
C ALA A 261 0.83 10.29 -21.35
N VAL A 262 0.13 9.56 -20.49
CA VAL A 262 -1.26 9.15 -20.73
C VAL A 262 -2.19 10.36 -20.90
N SER A 263 -2.00 11.41 -20.08
CA SER A 263 -2.78 12.64 -20.17
C SER A 263 -2.52 13.40 -21.50
N LEU A 264 -1.27 13.44 -21.97
CA LEU A 264 -0.91 14.03 -23.26
C LEU A 264 -1.44 13.21 -24.46
N VAL A 265 -1.34 11.88 -24.41
CA VAL A 265 -1.87 11.01 -25.47
C VAL A 265 -3.39 11.16 -25.59
N SER A 266 -4.11 11.23 -24.47
CA SER A 266 -5.56 11.50 -24.44
C SER A 266 -5.91 12.87 -25.07
N PHE A 267 -5.02 13.86 -24.99
CA PHE A 267 -5.21 15.17 -25.62
C PHE A 267 -4.97 15.14 -27.14
N VAL A 268 -3.94 14.44 -27.60
CA VAL A 268 -3.58 14.36 -29.03
C VAL A 268 -4.60 13.49 -29.79
N LEU A 269 -5.08 12.41 -29.17
CA LEU A 269 -6.02 11.46 -29.78
C LEU A 269 -7.50 11.90 -29.65
N LYS A 270 -7.80 13.20 -29.73
CA LYS A 270 -9.17 13.76 -29.63
C LYS A 270 -10.17 13.27 -30.69
N SER A 271 -9.82 12.31 -31.53
CA SER A 271 -10.73 11.67 -32.46
C SER A 271 -11.63 10.68 -31.72
N ASP A 272 -12.95 10.95 -31.71
CA ASP A 272 -14.01 10.16 -31.05
C ASP A 272 -14.14 8.69 -31.53
N ALA A 273 -13.32 8.25 -32.47
CA ALA A 273 -13.45 6.97 -33.13
C ALA A 273 -12.90 5.76 -32.34
N ILE A 274 -12.09 5.96 -31.29
CA ILE A 274 -11.35 4.85 -30.65
C ILE A 274 -11.76 4.67 -29.18
N SER A 275 -12.30 3.48 -28.86
CA SER A 275 -12.62 3.02 -27.49
C SER A 275 -11.45 3.15 -26.50
N VAL A 276 -10.21 3.07 -27.01
CA VAL A 276 -8.96 3.26 -26.28
C VAL A 276 -8.85 4.65 -25.65
N VAL A 277 -9.40 5.71 -26.25
CA VAL A 277 -9.35 7.06 -25.65
C VAL A 277 -10.14 7.09 -24.34
N LYS A 278 -11.23 6.31 -24.23
CA LYS A 278 -12.01 6.20 -22.98
C LYS A 278 -11.21 5.53 -21.87
N ILE A 279 -10.47 4.44 -22.16
CA ILE A 279 -9.64 3.78 -21.14
C ILE A 279 -8.47 4.65 -20.70
N LEU A 280 -7.83 5.38 -21.64
CA LEU A 280 -6.75 6.31 -21.32
C LEU A 280 -7.22 7.47 -20.44
N ARG A 281 -8.47 7.91 -20.60
CA ARG A 281 -9.08 8.87 -19.67
C ARG A 281 -9.27 8.28 -18.28
N VAL A 282 -9.54 6.99 -18.09
CA VAL A 282 -9.67 6.39 -16.74
C VAL A 282 -8.34 6.43 -15.98
N LEU A 283 -7.22 6.20 -16.67
CA LEU A 283 -5.87 6.21 -16.08
C LEU A 283 -5.49 7.57 -15.44
N ARG A 284 -6.21 8.67 -15.72
CA ARG A 284 -6.03 9.94 -14.98
C ARG A 284 -6.35 9.82 -13.48
N VAL A 285 -7.08 8.78 -13.07
CA VAL A 285 -7.30 8.40 -11.66
C VAL A 285 -6.02 8.06 -10.91
N LEU A 286 -4.90 7.86 -11.62
CA LEU A 286 -3.59 7.61 -11.04
C LEU A 286 -2.87 8.90 -10.57
N ARG A 287 -3.38 10.10 -10.92
CA ARG A 287 -2.78 11.39 -10.49
C ARG A 287 -2.60 11.55 -8.98
N PRO A 288 -3.54 11.11 -8.10
CA PRO A 288 -3.34 11.15 -6.66
C PRO A 288 -2.12 10.35 -6.20
N LEU A 289 -1.74 9.28 -6.91
CA LEU A 289 -0.55 8.49 -6.57
C LEU A 289 0.75 9.30 -6.68
N ARG A 290 0.75 10.39 -7.45
CA ARG A 290 1.89 11.33 -7.52
C ARG A 290 2.15 12.03 -6.19
N ALA A 291 1.14 12.14 -5.32
CA ALA A 291 1.31 12.66 -3.96
C ALA A 291 2.26 11.77 -3.14
N ILE A 292 2.30 10.46 -3.40
CA ILE A 292 3.27 9.52 -2.80
C ILE A 292 4.70 9.94 -3.14
N ASN A 293 4.96 10.38 -4.37
CA ASN A 293 6.30 10.83 -4.76
C ASN A 293 6.73 12.12 -4.01
N ARG A 294 5.76 12.91 -3.53
CA ARG A 294 6.00 14.20 -2.84
C ARG A 294 6.03 14.08 -1.33
N ALA A 295 5.19 13.23 -0.74
CA ALA A 295 5.12 13.01 0.69
C ALA A 295 6.10 11.91 1.12
N LYS A 296 7.23 12.30 1.76
CA LYS A 296 8.25 11.35 2.24
C LYS A 296 7.66 10.29 3.20
N GLY A 297 6.76 10.69 4.09
CA GLY A 297 6.07 9.76 5.00
C GLY A 297 5.26 8.70 4.26
N LEU A 298 4.56 9.08 3.18
CA LEU A 298 3.74 8.14 2.40
C LEU A 298 4.59 7.14 1.63
N LYS A 299 5.83 7.49 1.23
CA LYS A 299 6.77 6.54 0.61
C LYS A 299 7.15 5.41 1.57
N HIS A 300 7.42 5.74 2.82
CA HIS A 300 7.75 4.72 3.82
C HIS A 300 6.56 3.77 4.03
N VAL A 301 5.35 4.32 4.16
CA VAL A 301 4.13 3.51 4.29
C VAL A 301 3.95 2.57 3.08
N VAL A 302 4.06 3.08 1.86
CA VAL A 302 3.94 2.27 0.64
C VAL A 302 5.03 1.20 0.55
N GLN A 303 6.27 1.53 0.94
CA GLN A 303 7.36 0.55 0.97
C GLN A 303 7.08 -0.57 1.98
N CYS A 304 6.60 -0.24 3.19
CA CYS A 304 6.19 -1.23 4.17
C CYS A 304 5.08 -2.15 3.62
N VAL A 305 4.10 -1.58 2.92
CA VAL A 305 3.03 -2.38 2.26
C VAL A 305 3.61 -3.29 1.18
N ILE A 306 4.52 -2.82 0.33
CA ILE A 306 5.13 -3.65 -0.71
C ILE A 306 5.92 -4.82 -0.10
N VAL A 307 6.68 -4.57 0.96
CA VAL A 307 7.42 -5.61 1.70
C VAL A 307 6.44 -6.62 2.31
N ALA A 308 5.38 -6.15 2.96
CA ALA A 308 4.35 -7.01 3.55
C ALA A 308 3.60 -7.85 2.50
N VAL A 309 3.31 -7.29 1.32
CA VAL A 309 2.65 -8.06 0.24
C VAL A 309 3.55 -9.19 -0.25
N LYS A 310 4.87 -8.99 -0.34
CA LYS A 310 5.80 -10.04 -0.75
C LYS A 310 5.84 -11.19 0.27
N THR A 311 5.78 -10.90 1.57
CA THR A 311 5.76 -11.94 2.62
C THR A 311 4.41 -12.65 2.69
N ILE A 312 3.30 -11.91 2.57
CA ILE A 312 1.93 -12.47 2.59
C ILE A 312 1.63 -13.29 1.32
N GLY A 313 2.32 -13.03 0.20
CA GLY A 313 2.10 -13.70 -1.08
C GLY A 313 2.18 -15.23 -1.00
N ASN A 314 3.11 -15.77 -0.21
CA ASN A 314 3.25 -17.21 -0.02
C ASN A 314 2.04 -17.82 0.71
N ILE A 315 1.57 -17.16 1.77
CA ILE A 315 0.38 -17.56 2.53
C ILE A 315 -0.87 -17.48 1.65
N MET A 316 -1.00 -16.43 0.84
CA MET A 316 -2.11 -16.25 -0.09
C MET A 316 -2.14 -17.35 -1.15
N LEU A 317 -0.99 -17.75 -1.69
CA LEU A 317 -0.89 -18.84 -2.65
C LEU A 317 -1.34 -20.16 -2.03
N VAL A 318 -0.86 -20.49 -0.83
CA VAL A 318 -1.27 -21.71 -0.10
C VAL A 318 -2.78 -21.68 0.16
N THR A 319 -3.33 -20.55 0.59
CA THR A 319 -4.77 -20.41 0.83
C THR A 319 -5.58 -20.59 -0.45
N PHE A 320 -5.10 -20.06 -1.58
CA PHE A 320 -5.76 -20.22 -2.87
C PHE A 320 -5.71 -21.67 -3.39
N MET A 321 -4.65 -22.42 -3.08
CA MET A 321 -4.57 -23.85 -3.41
C MET A 321 -5.47 -24.74 -2.53
N LEU A 322 -5.80 -24.28 -1.33
CA LEU A 322 -6.67 -25.00 -0.39
C LEU A 322 -8.17 -24.80 -0.67
N GLN A 323 -8.54 -23.77 -1.47
CA GLN A 323 -9.91 -23.52 -1.91
C GLN A 323 -10.26 -24.33 -3.17
#